data_AF-A0A7S2ETE9-F1
#
_entry.id   AF-A0A7S2ETE9-F1
#
_cell.length_a   1.000
_cell.length_b   1.000
_cell.length_c   1.000
_cell.angle_alpha   90.00
_cell.angle_beta   90.00
_cell.angle_gamma   90.00
#
_symmetry.space_group_name_H-M   'P 1'
#
loop_
_entity.id
_entity.type
_entity.pdbx_description
1 polymer ?
#
loop_
_entity_poly.entity_id
_entity_poly.type
_entity_poly.pdbx_seq_one_letter_code
_entity_poly.pdbx_strand_id
1 'polypeptide(L)'
;RFDMQLFTGTPNLRSRVVQFQQSLAFASATDKAKGGAVECYRRYLESVWTQDAMFMNYLEGMQFARACADLVASSNGELTEEEMASIMRQQAAVMTVRGSTREEFVASMELSRF
;
A
#
# COMPACT_ATOMS: atom_id res chain seq x y z
N ARG A 1 -4.27 26.84 -6.94
CA ARG A 1 -5.56 26.10 -6.92
C ARG A 1 -5.19 24.62 -6.86
N PHE A 2 -5.31 24.00 -5.69
CA PHE A 2 -4.98 22.58 -5.51
C PHE A 2 -5.99 21.74 -6.30
N ASP A 3 -5.49 20.89 -7.19
CA ASP A 3 -6.34 19.94 -7.90
C ASP A 3 -6.50 18.68 -7.04
N MET A 4 -7.45 18.74 -6.10
CA MET A 4 -7.82 17.57 -5.29
C MET A 4 -8.35 16.40 -6.13
N GLN A 5 -8.60 16.60 -7.44
CA GLN A 5 -8.94 15.51 -8.35
C GLN A 5 -7.80 14.50 -8.52
N LEU A 6 -6.55 14.86 -8.19
CA LEU A 6 -5.45 13.88 -8.14
C LEU A 6 -5.67 12.83 -7.04
N PHE A 7 -6.40 13.19 -5.97
CA PHE A 7 -6.65 12.32 -4.82
C PHE A 7 -8.03 11.66 -4.82
N THR A 8 -9.00 12.12 -5.62
CA THR A 8 -10.37 11.54 -5.70
C THR A 8 -10.43 10.13 -6.30
N GLY A 9 -9.31 9.61 -6.80
CA GLY A 9 -9.17 8.22 -7.24
C GLY A 9 -8.26 7.36 -6.36
N THR A 10 -7.74 7.90 -5.24
CA THR A 10 -6.73 7.21 -4.43
C THR A 10 -7.43 6.28 -3.42
N PRO A 11 -7.25 4.96 -3.53
CA PRO A 11 -7.87 4.01 -2.60
C PRO A 11 -7.46 4.31 -1.16
N ASN A 12 -8.44 4.50 -0.28
CA ASN A 12 -8.20 4.57 1.16
C ASN A 12 -7.65 3.22 1.70
N LEU A 13 -7.18 3.20 2.94
CA LEU A 13 -6.59 2.01 3.56
C LEU A 13 -7.47 0.76 3.40
N ARG A 14 -8.79 0.90 3.61
CA ARG A 14 -9.74 -0.21 3.46
C ARG A 14 -9.75 -0.72 2.02
N SER A 15 -9.80 0.17 1.03
CA SER A 15 -9.76 -0.22 -0.38
C SER A 15 -8.45 -0.93 -0.74
N ARG A 16 -7.31 -0.55 -0.14
CA ARG A 16 -6.02 -1.25 -0.31
C ARG A 16 -6.04 -2.66 0.26
N VAL A 17 -6.62 -2.84 1.45
CA VAL A 17 -6.79 -4.16 2.05
C VAL A 17 -7.70 -5.05 1.20
N VAL A 18 -8.79 -4.48 0.64
CA VAL A 18 -9.68 -5.22 -0.28
C VAL A 18 -8.96 -5.65 -1.56
N GLN A 19 -8.13 -4.79 -2.16
CA GLN A 19 -7.30 -5.15 -3.33
C GLN A 19 -6.37 -6.33 -3.02
N PHE A 20 -5.79 -6.35 -1.82
CA PHE A 20 -4.93 -7.44 -1.36
C PHE A 20 -5.72 -8.73 -1.13
N GLN A 21 -6.88 -8.67 -0.48
CA GLN A 21 -7.78 -9.82 -0.31
C GLN A 21 -8.20 -10.43 -1.65
N GLN A 22 -8.52 -9.58 -2.64
CA GLN A 22 -8.84 -10.02 -4.00
C GLN A 22 -7.65 -10.73 -4.67
N SER A 23 -6.43 -10.23 -4.46
CA SER A 23 -5.21 -10.84 -4.99
C SER A 23 -4.94 -12.20 -4.31
N LEU A 24 -5.12 -12.29 -2.99
CA LEU A 24 -4.98 -13.52 -2.21
C LEU A 24 -6.04 -14.58 -2.54
N ALA A 25 -7.22 -14.19 -3.02
CA ALA A 25 -8.26 -15.14 -3.41
C ALA A 25 -7.72 -16.15 -4.45
N PHE A 26 -6.84 -15.69 -5.34
CA PHE A 26 -6.20 -16.51 -6.38
C PHE A 26 -4.89 -17.17 -5.94
N ALA A 27 -4.34 -16.80 -4.79
CA ALA A 27 -3.09 -17.38 -4.29
C ALA A 27 -3.30 -18.82 -3.77
N SER A 28 -2.34 -19.69 -4.09
CA SER A 28 -2.30 -21.08 -3.61
C SER A 28 -1.73 -21.14 -2.18
N ALA A 29 -2.44 -20.54 -1.23
CA ALA A 29 -2.11 -20.53 0.20
C ALA A 29 -3.31 -21.00 1.04
N THR A 30 -3.05 -21.47 2.26
CA THR A 30 -4.13 -21.88 3.19
C THR A 30 -4.94 -20.67 3.68
N ASP A 31 -6.20 -20.86 4.06
CA ASP A 31 -7.04 -19.76 4.58
C ASP A 31 -6.44 -19.12 5.85
N LYS A 32 -5.78 -19.93 6.69
CA LYS A 32 -5.05 -19.44 7.87
C LYS A 32 -3.90 -18.51 7.47
N ALA A 33 -3.12 -18.88 6.45
CA ALA A 33 -2.05 -18.05 5.92
C ALA A 33 -2.61 -16.75 5.30
N LYS A 34 -3.67 -16.84 4.50
CA LYS A 34 -4.34 -15.67 3.91
C LYS A 34 -4.85 -14.70 4.98
N GLY A 35 -5.47 -15.21 6.05
CA GLY A 35 -5.93 -14.39 7.16
C GLY A 35 -4.79 -13.68 7.91
N GLY A 36 -3.70 -14.41 8.21
CA GLY A 36 -2.50 -13.83 8.83
C GLY A 36 -1.84 -12.77 7.95
N ALA A 37 -1.73 -13.02 6.65
CA ALA A 37 -1.17 -12.09 5.69
C ALA A 37 -2.00 -10.80 5.58
N VAL A 38 -3.34 -10.89 5.57
CA VAL A 38 -4.22 -9.70 5.54
C VAL A 38 -3.99 -8.80 6.75
N GLU A 39 -3.88 -9.38 7.94
CA GLU A 39 -3.62 -8.62 9.15
C GLU A 39 -2.23 -7.99 9.16
N CYS A 40 -1.21 -8.72 8.72
CA CYS A 40 0.15 -8.17 8.58
C CYS A 40 0.18 -7.01 7.57
N TYR A 41 -0.42 -7.21 6.40
CA TYR A 41 -0.51 -6.22 5.34
C TYR A 41 -1.23 -4.94 5.80
N ARG A 42 -2.34 -5.09 6.52
CA ARG A 42 -3.09 -3.96 7.08
C ARG A 42 -2.24 -3.16 8.07
N ARG A 43 -1.59 -3.82 9.03
CA ARG A 43 -0.72 -3.18 10.03
C ARG A 43 0.45 -2.45 9.40
N TYR A 44 1.08 -3.08 8.40
CA TYR A 44 2.15 -2.45 7.66
C TYR A 44 1.68 -1.18 6.94
N LEU A 45 0.57 -1.25 6.19
CA LEU A 45 0.05 -0.06 5.52
C LEU A 45 -0.36 1.06 6.50
N GLU A 46 -0.86 0.72 7.69
CA GLU A 46 -1.15 1.68 8.75
C GLU A 46 0.14 2.38 9.23
N SER A 47 1.25 1.64 9.40
CA SER A 47 2.51 2.21 9.89
C SER A 47 3.20 3.14 8.90
N VAL A 48 3.08 2.86 7.60
CA VAL A 48 3.65 3.68 6.52
C VAL A 48 2.63 4.57 5.82
N TRP A 49 1.40 4.70 6.35
CA TRP A 49 0.29 5.34 5.66
C TRP A 49 0.61 6.77 5.22
N THR A 50 0.94 7.64 6.18
CA THR A 50 1.20 9.05 5.96
C THR A 50 2.55 9.32 5.30
N GLN A 51 3.43 8.32 5.31
CA GLN A 51 4.73 8.40 4.70
C GLN A 51 4.59 8.07 3.22
N ASP A 52 4.22 6.83 2.88
CA ASP A 52 4.29 6.36 1.50
C ASP A 52 2.94 5.85 0.99
N ALA A 53 2.25 5.02 1.78
CA ALA A 53 1.14 4.22 1.25
C ALA A 53 -0.07 5.05 0.80
N MET A 54 -0.33 6.20 1.43
CA MET A 54 -1.42 7.09 1.02
C MET A 54 -1.18 7.79 -0.32
N PHE A 55 0.09 7.87 -0.76
CA PHE A 55 0.47 8.53 -2.01
C PHE A 55 0.55 7.56 -3.19
N MET A 56 0.36 6.26 -2.96
CA MET A 56 0.21 5.30 -4.06
C MET A 56 -1.06 5.62 -4.84
N ASN A 57 -0.97 5.68 -6.16
CA ASN A 57 -2.14 5.72 -7.05
C ASN A 57 -2.80 4.34 -7.15
N TYR A 58 -3.97 4.25 -7.79
CA TYR A 58 -4.70 2.99 -7.90
C TYR A 58 -3.86 1.82 -8.43
N LEU A 59 -3.15 2.00 -9.54
CA LEU A 59 -2.32 0.97 -10.18
C LEU A 59 -1.14 0.57 -9.31
N GLU A 60 -0.45 1.53 -8.69
CA GLU A 60 0.68 1.26 -7.79
C GLU A 60 0.25 0.36 -6.63
N GLY A 61 -0.85 0.69 -5.94
CA GLY A 61 -1.27 -0.18 -4.85
C GLY A 61 -1.88 -1.51 -5.30
N MET A 62 -2.38 -1.64 -6.54
CA MET A 62 -2.69 -2.97 -7.11
C MET A 62 -1.41 -3.79 -7.36
N GLN A 63 -0.36 -3.16 -7.90
CA GLN A 63 0.93 -3.83 -8.11
C GLN A 63 1.56 -4.22 -6.77
N PHE A 64 1.51 -3.35 -5.77
CA PHE A 64 1.96 -3.64 -4.41
C PHE A 64 1.19 -4.83 -3.80
N ALA A 65 -0.14 -4.79 -3.84
CA ALA A 65 -0.99 -5.86 -3.34
C ALA A 65 -0.70 -7.20 -4.03
N ARG A 66 -0.51 -7.18 -5.36
CA ARG A 66 -0.21 -8.38 -6.13
C ARG A 66 1.16 -8.96 -5.78
N ALA A 67 2.19 -8.13 -5.70
CA ALA A 67 3.53 -8.58 -5.31
C ALA A 67 3.53 -9.20 -3.90
N CYS A 68 2.78 -8.63 -2.95
CA CYS A 68 2.62 -9.22 -1.63
C CYS A 68 1.86 -10.56 -1.69
N ALA A 69 0.84 -10.69 -2.54
CA ALA A 69 0.08 -11.93 -2.68
C ALA A 69 0.91 -13.05 -3.32
N ASP A 70 1.77 -12.69 -4.28
CA ASP A 70 2.73 -13.61 -4.89
C ASP A 70 3.73 -14.14 -3.86
N LEU A 71 4.22 -13.28 -2.95
CA LEU A 71 5.05 -13.71 -1.82
C LEU A 71 4.32 -14.68 -0.90
N VAL A 72 3.08 -14.38 -0.51
CA VAL A 72 2.27 -15.31 0.30
C VAL A 72 2.10 -16.66 -0.40
N ALA A 73 1.99 -16.67 -1.73
CA ALA A 73 1.90 -17.90 -2.51
C ALA A 73 3.24 -18.67 -2.57
N SER A 74 4.39 -18.00 -2.55
CA SER A 74 5.72 -18.61 -2.61
C SER A 74 6.33 -18.96 -1.25
N SER A 75 6.03 -18.20 -0.20
CA SER A 75 6.76 -18.15 1.07
C SER A 75 6.06 -18.92 2.19
N ASN A 76 5.60 -20.15 1.93
CA ASN A 76 4.81 -20.96 2.88
C ASN A 76 3.59 -20.24 3.50
N GLY A 77 3.14 -19.12 2.92
CA GLY A 77 2.03 -18.32 3.43
C GLY A 77 2.40 -17.22 4.44
N GLU A 78 3.68 -16.98 4.71
CA GLU A 78 4.12 -15.90 5.60
C GLU A 78 4.47 -14.64 4.79
N LEU A 79 4.01 -13.49 5.29
CA LEU A 79 4.31 -12.17 4.74
C LEU A 79 4.91 -11.35 5.87
N THR A 80 6.11 -10.79 5.65
CA THR A 80 6.79 -9.99 6.67
C THR A 80 6.83 -8.50 6.33
N GLU A 81 7.05 -7.66 7.34
CA GLU A 81 7.21 -6.22 7.14
C GLU A 81 8.44 -5.89 6.31
N GLU A 82 9.53 -6.65 6.44
CA GLU A 82 10.77 -6.47 5.68
C GLU A 82 10.55 -6.71 4.18
N GLU A 83 9.79 -7.75 3.83
CA GLU A 83 9.43 -8.07 2.46
C GLU A 83 8.55 -6.98 1.84
N MET A 84 7.52 -6.55 2.56
CA MET A 84 6.65 -5.45 2.15
C MET A 84 7.42 -4.14 1.97
N ALA A 85 8.32 -3.82 2.91
CA ALA A 85 9.20 -2.65 2.82
C ALA A 85 10.20 -2.74 1.65
N SER A 86 10.64 -3.95 1.28
CA SER A 86 11.47 -4.16 0.10
C SER A 86 10.71 -3.85 -1.18
N ILE A 87 9.49 -4.40 -1.34
CA ILE A 87 8.62 -4.15 -2.51
C ILE A 87 8.29 -2.66 -2.60
N MET A 88 7.92 -2.03 -1.48
CA MET A 88 7.56 -0.61 -1.47
C MET A 88 8.72 0.28 -1.89
N ARG A 89 9.96 -0.02 -1.44
CA ARG A 89 11.16 0.72 -1.87
C ARG A 89 11.47 0.53 -3.36
N GLN A 90 11.30 -0.67 -3.89
CA GLN A 90 11.49 -0.93 -5.32
C GLN A 90 10.49 -0.12 -6.17
N GLN A 91 9.24 -0.03 -5.71
CA GLN A 91 8.22 0.77 -6.38
C GLN A 91 8.46 2.28 -6.23
N ALA A 92 8.94 2.74 -5.07
CA ALA A 92 9.26 4.14 -4.80
C ALA A 92 10.31 4.72 -5.75
N ALA A 93 11.28 3.91 -6.20
CA ALA A 93 12.29 4.34 -7.18
C ALA A 93 11.69 4.80 -8.53
N VAL A 94 10.51 4.26 -8.89
CA VAL A 94 9.78 4.60 -10.12
C VAL A 94 8.82 5.78 -9.91
N MET A 95 8.55 6.17 -8.66
CA MET A 95 7.57 7.19 -8.26
C MET A 95 8.13 8.62 -8.18
N THR A 96 9.34 8.86 -8.69
CA THR A 96 10.15 10.10 -8.56
C THR A 96 9.44 11.40 -8.99
N VAL A 97 8.31 11.33 -9.69
CA VAL A 97 7.51 12.50 -10.12
C VAL A 97 6.73 13.18 -8.96
N ARG A 98 6.59 12.55 -7.79
CA ARG A 98 5.68 13.03 -6.71
C ARG A 98 6.33 13.73 -5.51
N GLY A 99 7.65 13.93 -5.49
CA GLY A 99 8.38 14.47 -4.34
C GLY A 99 7.83 15.81 -3.82
N SER A 100 7.67 16.81 -4.69
CA SER A 100 7.20 18.14 -4.30
C SER A 100 5.73 18.17 -3.87
N THR A 101 4.85 17.44 -4.58
CA THR A 101 3.41 17.38 -4.24
C THR A 101 3.17 16.66 -2.91
N ARG A 102 4.00 15.67 -2.56
CA ARG A 102 3.95 14.97 -1.28
C ARG A 102 4.29 15.89 -0.12
N GLU A 103 5.40 16.63 -0.22
CA GLU A 103 5.84 17.57 0.81
C GLU A 103 4.80 18.67 1.06
N GLU A 104 4.25 19.26 -0.01
CA GLU A 104 3.21 20.28 0.08
C GLU A 104 1.92 19.75 0.71
N PHE A 105 1.52 18.52 0.38
CA PHE A 105 0.32 17.90 0.97
C PHE A 105 0.50 17.63 2.47
N VAL A 106 1.64 17.07 2.88
CA VAL A 106 1.94 16.83 4.31
C VAL A 106 1.93 18.16 5.08
N ALA A 107 2.60 19.19 4.55
CA ALA A 107 2.58 20.52 5.13
C ALA A 107 1.16 21.09 5.25
N SER A 108 0.29 20.88 4.26
CA SER A 108 -1.10 21.34 4.31
C SER A 108 -1.95 20.62 5.37
N MET A 109 -1.69 19.33 5.63
CA MET A 109 -2.37 18.60 6.69
C MET A 109 -1.93 19.05 8.09
N GLU A 110 -0.65 19.34 8.27
CA GLU A 110 -0.12 19.86 9.54
C GLU A 110 -0.70 21.24 9.85
N LEU A 111 -0.81 22.12 8.84
CA LEU A 111 -1.41 23.44 8.99
C LEU A 111 -2.91 23.38 9.32
N SER A 112 -3.63 22.37 8.84
CA SER A 112 -5.08 22.21 9.07
C SER A 112 -5.43 21.60 10.43
N ARG A 113 -4.44 21.19 11.23
CA ARG A 113 -4.64 20.62 12.58
C ARG A 113 -4.54 21.65 13.70
N PHE A 114 -4.28 22.92 13.37
CA PHE A 114 -4.29 24.06 14.29
C PHE A 114 -5.63 24.81 14.26
#